data_AF-A0A2E8RTS2-F1
#
_entry.id   AF-A0A2E8RTS2-F1
#
_cell.length_a   1.000
_cell.length_b   1.000
_cell.length_c   1.000
_cell.angle_alpha   90.00
_cell.angle_beta   90.00
_cell.angle_gamma   90.00
#
_symmetry.space_group_name_H-M   'P 1'
#
loop_
_entity.id
_entity.type
_entity.pdbx_description
1 polymer ?
#
loop_
_entity_poly.entity_id
_entity_poly.type
_entity_poly.pdbx_seq_one_letter_code
_entity_poly.pdbx_strand_id
1 'polypeptide(L)'
;MIILTKKQFFTFQLIVFCSISVNVLPKMNSGTNKMEMTGQFWMSRLPDDISLANLNIPGTHNSAARYELFPKTAICQSLSLTAQLRAGVRFFDIRCRHKKDLFFIFHGPINQHLSFDQVLGHMISFLTQNNQETLIMSIKEEHISKQTTRPFMETLHSYINQNETYWYTKQKIPNLGIVRGKIVLLRRFFHLTR
;
A
#
# COMPACT_ATOMS: atom_id res chain seq x y z
N MET A 1 2.99 16.47 -11.05
CA MET A 1 2.82 16.36 -9.59
C MET A 1 1.48 15.68 -9.40
N ILE A 2 1.39 14.43 -8.93
CA ILE A 2 0.06 13.89 -8.59
C ILE A 2 -0.29 14.38 -7.18
N ILE A 3 -0.49 15.69 -7.06
CA ILE A 3 -1.31 16.23 -6.00
C ILE A 3 -2.72 16.13 -6.56
N LEU A 4 -3.49 15.15 -6.06
CA LEU A 4 -4.90 15.08 -6.38
C LEU A 4 -5.54 16.36 -5.87
N THR A 5 -6.17 17.12 -6.77
CA THR A 5 -7.02 18.25 -6.37
C THR A 5 -8.11 17.74 -5.42
N LYS A 6 -8.67 18.58 -4.53
CA LYS A 6 -9.75 18.18 -3.60
C LYS A 6 -10.88 17.41 -4.32
N LYS A 7 -11.19 17.76 -5.58
CA LYS A 7 -12.21 17.10 -6.41
C LYS A 7 -11.78 15.70 -6.88
N GLN A 8 -10.52 15.54 -7.31
CA GLN A 8 -9.95 14.23 -7.68
C GLN A 8 -9.76 13.31 -6.45
N PHE A 9 -9.52 13.90 -5.28
CA PHE A 9 -9.44 13.19 -4.00
C PHE A 9 -10.79 12.55 -3.61
N PHE A 10 -11.92 13.24 -3.83
CA PHE A 10 -13.26 12.69 -3.58
C PHE A 10 -13.61 11.53 -4.53
N THR A 11 -13.22 11.61 -5.80
CA THR A 11 -13.42 10.51 -6.77
C THR A 11 -12.55 9.29 -6.44
N PHE A 12 -11.32 9.50 -5.93
CA PHE A 12 -10.41 8.42 -5.52
C PHE A 12 -10.79 7.80 -4.16
N GLN A 13 -11.33 8.59 -3.22
CA GLN A 13 -11.84 8.06 -1.95
C GLN A 13 -13.05 7.16 -2.15
N LEU A 14 -13.99 7.51 -3.04
CA LEU A 14 -15.23 6.74 -3.21
C LEU A 14 -14.97 5.31 -3.75
N ILE A 15 -13.91 5.11 -4.52
CA ILE A 15 -13.53 3.79 -5.06
C ILE A 15 -12.77 2.94 -4.01
N VAL A 16 -12.06 3.57 -3.06
CA VAL A 16 -11.29 2.89 -2.00
C VAL A 16 -12.15 2.54 -0.76
N PHE A 17 -13.40 3.03 -0.68
CA PHE A 17 -14.30 2.77 0.46
C PHE A 17 -15.08 1.46 0.42
N CYS A 18 -14.81 0.55 -0.53
CA CYS A 18 -15.24 -0.83 -0.36
C CYS A 18 -14.25 -1.53 0.58
N SER A 19 -14.40 -1.27 1.89
CA SER A 19 -13.87 -2.12 2.94
C SER A 19 -14.54 -3.49 2.80
N ILE A 20 -14.04 -4.33 1.90
CA ILE A 20 -14.34 -5.75 1.96
C ILE A 20 -13.54 -6.25 3.16
N SER A 21 -14.18 -6.27 4.33
CA SER A 21 -13.84 -7.25 5.36
C SER A 21 -13.99 -8.60 4.67
N VAL A 22 -12.89 -9.20 4.22
CA VAL A 22 -12.91 -10.51 3.57
C VAL A 22 -13.24 -11.56 4.63
N ASN A 23 -14.51 -11.64 5.02
CA ASN A 23 -15.11 -12.72 5.80
C ASN A 23 -15.80 -13.70 4.84
N VAL A 24 -15.12 -14.07 3.75
CA VAL A 24 -15.55 -15.18 2.90
C VAL A 24 -14.53 -16.29 3.07
N LEU A 25 -14.73 -17.11 4.11
CA LEU A 25 -14.23 -18.48 4.08
C LEU A 25 -15.16 -19.26 3.14
N PRO A 26 -14.70 -19.75 1.97
CA PRO A 26 -15.54 -20.60 1.16
C PRO A 26 -15.76 -21.92 1.91
N LYS A 27 -17.02 -22.23 2.18
CA LYS A 27 -17.43 -23.56 2.65
C LYS A 27 -17.04 -24.56 1.56
N MET A 28 -16.16 -25.52 1.88
CA MET A 28 -15.69 -26.51 0.93
C MET A 28 -16.85 -27.43 0.51
N ASN A 29 -17.12 -27.49 -0.80
CA ASN A 29 -17.83 -28.61 -1.43
C ASN A 29 -16.84 -29.33 -2.35
N SER A 30 -16.77 -30.64 -2.16
CA SER A 30 -15.94 -31.59 -2.90
C SER A 30 -16.36 -31.69 -4.36
N GLY A 31 -15.38 -31.88 -5.24
CA GLY A 31 -15.59 -32.29 -6.63
C GLY A 31 -15.54 -31.14 -7.64
N THR A 32 -14.34 -30.70 -7.98
CA THR A 32 -13.90 -30.17 -9.30
C THR A 32 -12.48 -29.66 -9.09
N ASN A 33 -11.56 -29.89 -10.04
CA ASN A 33 -10.25 -29.24 -10.07
C ASN A 33 -10.43 -27.73 -10.27
N LYS A 34 -10.86 -27.04 -9.23
CA LYS A 34 -10.85 -25.58 -9.16
C LYS A 34 -9.39 -25.20 -9.01
N MET A 35 -8.78 -24.72 -10.10
CA MET A 35 -7.63 -23.86 -9.98
C MET A 35 -8.04 -22.76 -9.00
N GLU A 36 -7.47 -22.78 -7.79
CA GLU A 36 -7.66 -21.68 -6.85
C GLU A 36 -7.24 -20.42 -7.59
N MET A 37 -8.23 -19.61 -7.95
CA MET A 37 -8.01 -18.27 -8.47
C MET A 37 -7.50 -17.43 -7.31
N THR A 38 -6.24 -17.64 -6.94
CA THR A 38 -5.59 -16.78 -5.96
C THR A 38 -5.54 -15.38 -6.56
N GLY A 39 -5.89 -14.35 -5.79
CA GLY A 39 -5.80 -12.96 -6.23
C GLY A 39 -4.35 -12.50 -6.48
N GLN A 40 -3.36 -13.40 -6.44
CA GLN A 40 -1.94 -13.10 -6.51
C GLN A 40 -1.49 -12.56 -7.87
N PHE A 41 -2.21 -12.85 -8.95
CA PHE A 41 -1.74 -12.56 -10.31
C PHE A 41 -2.84 -11.98 -11.22
N TRP A 42 -3.79 -11.21 -10.68
CA TRP A 42 -4.92 -10.73 -11.49
C TRP A 42 -4.51 -9.66 -12.52
N MET A 43 -3.50 -8.84 -12.25
CA MET A 43 -3.03 -7.83 -13.20
C MET A 43 -2.23 -8.45 -14.36
N SER A 44 -1.70 -9.65 -14.20
CA SER A 44 -0.94 -10.37 -15.25
C SER A 44 -1.73 -10.61 -16.54
N ARG A 45 -3.07 -10.59 -16.47
CA ARG A 45 -3.98 -10.85 -17.60
C ARG A 45 -4.43 -9.59 -18.33
N LEU A 46 -4.04 -8.43 -17.83
CA LEU A 46 -4.40 -7.13 -18.39
C LEU A 46 -3.33 -6.70 -19.41
N PRO A 47 -3.70 -5.92 -20.44
CA PRO A 47 -2.75 -5.43 -21.41
C PRO A 47 -1.85 -4.34 -20.80
N ASP A 48 -0.66 -4.16 -21.34
CA ASP A 48 0.35 -3.23 -20.80
C ASP A 48 0.02 -1.75 -21.02
N ASP A 49 -0.80 -1.44 -22.02
CA ASP A 49 -1.17 -0.10 -22.43
C ASP A 49 -2.33 0.50 -21.60
N ILE A 50 -2.99 -0.30 -20.76
CA ILE A 50 -4.05 0.21 -19.88
C ILE A 50 -3.47 1.18 -18.84
N SER A 51 -4.05 2.37 -18.75
CA SER A 51 -3.73 3.34 -17.71
C SER A 51 -4.14 2.80 -16.33
N LEU A 52 -3.31 3.00 -15.30
CA LEU A 52 -3.71 2.67 -13.93
C LEU A 52 -4.98 3.43 -13.48
N ALA A 53 -5.26 4.59 -14.06
CA ALA A 53 -6.49 5.34 -13.77
C ALA A 53 -7.76 4.63 -14.24
N ASN A 54 -7.65 3.69 -15.18
CA ASN A 54 -8.77 2.97 -15.76
C ASN A 54 -9.02 1.61 -15.10
N LEU A 55 -8.26 1.26 -14.07
CA LEU A 55 -8.36 0.00 -13.35
C LEU A 55 -9.18 0.15 -12.07
N ASN A 56 -10.03 -0.84 -11.80
CA ASN A 56 -10.61 -1.03 -10.47
C ASN A 56 -9.59 -1.79 -9.62
N ILE A 57 -8.89 -1.07 -8.74
CA ILE A 57 -7.79 -1.62 -7.94
C ILE A 57 -8.26 -1.79 -6.49
N PRO A 58 -8.35 -3.03 -5.96
CA PRO A 58 -8.67 -3.25 -4.56
C PRO A 58 -7.61 -2.64 -3.64
N GLY A 59 -8.07 -1.90 -2.62
CA GLY A 59 -7.21 -1.23 -1.66
C GLY A 59 -7.64 -1.45 -0.22
N THR A 60 -6.71 -1.25 0.72
CA THR A 60 -6.99 -1.34 2.16
C THR A 60 -6.65 -0.05 2.89
N HIS A 61 -7.57 0.42 3.73
CA HIS A 61 -7.37 1.55 4.63
C HIS A 61 -6.53 1.14 5.84
N ASN A 62 -5.52 1.94 6.19
CA ASN A 62 -4.56 1.62 7.26
C ASN A 62 -4.10 0.16 7.17
N SER A 63 -3.45 -0.21 6.07
CA SER A 63 -3.28 -1.61 5.65
C SER A 63 -2.58 -2.50 6.68
N ALA A 64 -1.80 -1.93 7.57
CA ALA A 64 -1.07 -2.65 8.61
C ALA A 64 -1.69 -2.48 10.01
N ALA A 65 -2.83 -1.80 10.15
CA ALA A 65 -3.48 -1.57 11.43
C ALA A 65 -4.24 -2.82 11.91
N ARG A 66 -3.54 -3.65 12.69
CA ARG A 66 -3.99 -4.96 13.21
C ARG A 66 -3.94 -5.04 14.74
N TYR A 67 -3.49 -3.97 15.39
CA TYR A 67 -3.33 -3.89 16.84
C TYR A 67 -4.04 -2.65 17.38
N GLU A 68 -4.66 -2.82 18.54
CA GLU A 68 -5.32 -1.75 19.28
C GLU A 68 -5.06 -1.88 20.78
N LEU A 69 -5.09 -0.75 21.49
CA LEU A 69 -5.00 -0.72 22.94
C LEU A 69 -6.37 -0.84 23.61
N PHE A 70 -7.41 -0.31 22.96
CA PHE A 70 -8.79 -0.38 23.40
C PHE A 70 -9.65 -1.04 22.32
N PRO A 71 -10.62 -1.88 22.68
CA PRO A 71 -11.47 -2.56 21.71
C PRO A 71 -12.12 -1.61 20.71
N LYS A 72 -12.05 -1.95 19.42
CA LYS A 72 -12.69 -1.26 18.29
C LYS A 72 -12.22 0.17 18.05
N THR A 73 -10.96 0.48 18.35
CA THR A 73 -10.42 1.84 18.20
C THR A 73 -9.40 1.98 17.09
N ALA A 74 -8.63 0.92 16.80
CA ALA A 74 -7.49 1.05 15.90
C ALA A 74 -7.29 -0.13 14.92
N ILE A 75 -7.98 -1.26 15.07
CA ILE A 75 -7.89 -2.33 14.06
C ILE A 75 -8.69 -1.95 12.82
N CYS A 76 -8.05 -1.98 11.66
CA CYS A 76 -8.70 -1.83 10.35
C CYS A 76 -8.62 -3.10 9.51
N GLN A 77 -7.67 -3.99 9.79
CA GLN A 77 -7.41 -5.18 8.99
C GLN A 77 -7.26 -6.42 9.88
N SER A 78 -7.84 -7.55 9.48
CA SER A 78 -7.58 -8.86 10.09
C SER A 78 -6.38 -9.56 9.45
N LEU A 79 -6.22 -9.39 8.12
CA LEU A 79 -5.18 -9.99 7.31
C LEU A 79 -3.83 -9.28 7.47
N SER A 80 -2.74 -10.06 7.47
CA SER A 80 -1.38 -9.52 7.31
C SER A 80 -1.19 -8.90 5.92
N LEU A 81 -0.14 -8.09 5.73
CA LEU A 81 0.17 -7.52 4.41
C LEU A 81 0.37 -8.62 3.35
N THR A 82 1.10 -9.69 3.68
CA THR A 82 1.25 -10.86 2.79
C THR A 82 -0.09 -11.49 2.43
N ALA A 83 -1.01 -11.64 3.39
CA ALA A 83 -2.32 -12.21 3.12
C ALA A 83 -3.19 -11.28 2.26
N GLN A 84 -3.11 -9.95 2.46
CA GLN A 84 -3.79 -8.96 1.61
C GLN A 84 -3.28 -9.02 0.16
N LEU A 85 -1.96 -9.09 -0.03
CA LEU A 85 -1.35 -9.27 -1.36
C LEU A 85 -1.87 -10.54 -2.04
N ARG A 86 -1.94 -11.65 -1.30
CA ARG A 86 -2.49 -12.93 -1.81
C ARG A 86 -3.98 -12.87 -2.14
N ALA A 87 -4.75 -12.07 -1.40
CA ALA A 87 -6.16 -11.84 -1.65
C ALA A 87 -6.42 -10.90 -2.85
N GLY A 88 -5.38 -10.26 -3.41
CA GLY A 88 -5.49 -9.40 -4.59
C GLY A 88 -5.47 -7.90 -4.32
N VAL A 89 -5.19 -7.48 -3.08
CA VAL A 89 -4.98 -6.07 -2.75
C VAL A 89 -3.73 -5.55 -3.45
N ARG A 90 -3.86 -4.39 -4.11
CA ARG A 90 -2.77 -3.71 -4.82
C ARG A 90 -2.64 -2.23 -4.45
N PHE A 91 -3.57 -1.67 -3.67
CA PHE A 91 -3.43 -0.35 -3.08
C PHE A 91 -3.31 -0.44 -1.56
N PHE A 92 -2.25 0.14 -1.00
CA PHE A 92 -1.94 0.07 0.43
C PHE A 92 -1.84 1.48 1.04
N ASP A 93 -2.67 1.77 2.05
CA ASP A 93 -2.54 2.97 2.88
C ASP A 93 -1.58 2.70 4.05
N ILE A 94 -0.33 3.13 3.87
CA ILE A 94 0.77 2.96 4.83
C ILE A 94 0.99 4.27 5.58
N ARG A 95 0.91 4.17 6.91
CA ARG A 95 0.89 5.32 7.81
C ARG A 95 2.07 5.25 8.76
N CYS A 96 3.01 6.19 8.60
CA CYS A 96 4.30 6.14 9.25
C CYS A 96 4.39 7.19 10.35
N ARG A 97 4.93 6.80 11.51
CA ARG A 97 5.53 7.72 12.48
C ARG A 97 7.03 7.76 12.25
N HIS A 98 7.57 8.97 12.16
CA HIS A 98 9.00 9.18 11.98
C HIS A 98 9.70 9.31 13.33
N LYS A 99 10.64 8.40 13.60
CA LYS A 99 11.35 8.34 14.88
C LYS A 99 12.79 7.90 14.66
N LYS A 100 13.76 8.66 15.19
CA LYS A 100 15.20 8.35 15.04
C LYS A 100 15.60 8.13 13.58
N ASP A 101 15.08 8.98 12.70
CA ASP A 101 15.32 8.94 11.24
C ASP A 101 14.91 7.65 10.54
N LEU A 102 14.01 6.89 11.17
CA LEU A 102 13.39 5.66 10.70
C LEU A 102 11.86 5.77 10.73
N PHE A 103 11.20 4.94 9.92
CA PHE A 103 9.74 4.87 9.89
C PHE A 103 9.21 3.62 10.59
N PHE A 104 8.23 3.85 11.46
CA PHE A 104 7.45 2.81 12.14
C PHE A 104 5.97 2.98 11.80
N ILE A 105 5.23 1.87 11.75
CA ILE A 105 3.83 1.89 11.32
C ILE A 105 2.90 2.16 12.50
N PHE A 106 2.00 3.12 12.32
CA PHE A 106 1.10 3.60 13.35
C PHE A 106 -0.33 3.75 12.81
N HIS A 107 -1.30 3.72 13.73
CA HIS A 107 -2.65 4.22 13.50
C HIS A 107 -2.99 5.18 14.63
N GLY A 108 -3.05 6.48 14.33
CA GLY A 108 -2.99 7.53 15.34
C GLY A 108 -1.78 7.34 16.28
N PRO A 109 -1.98 7.30 17.61
CA PRO A 109 -0.90 7.09 18.57
C PRO A 109 -0.49 5.61 18.76
N ILE A 110 -1.18 4.67 18.13
CA ILE A 110 -1.05 3.23 18.39
C ILE A 110 0.00 2.62 17.46
N ASN A 111 1.05 2.04 18.05
CA ASN A 111 2.09 1.31 17.32
C ASN A 111 1.52 0.00 16.75
N GLN A 112 1.77 -0.25 15.47
CA GLN A 112 1.33 -1.47 14.78
C GLN A 112 2.42 -2.56 14.71
N HIS A 113 3.50 -2.39 15.48
CA HIS A 113 4.58 -3.36 15.65
C HIS A 113 5.28 -3.76 14.36
N LEU A 114 5.35 -2.82 13.40
CA LEU A 114 6.05 -2.97 12.12
C LEU A 114 6.95 -1.76 11.85
N SER A 115 8.13 -2.01 11.30
CA SER A 115 8.94 -0.98 10.64
C SER A 115 8.53 -0.83 9.17
N PHE A 116 8.88 0.30 8.57
CA PHE A 116 8.70 0.50 7.12
C PHE A 116 9.58 -0.45 6.30
N ASP A 117 10.78 -0.80 6.77
CA ASP A 117 11.62 -1.83 6.15
C ASP A 117 10.90 -3.18 6.04
N GLN A 118 10.20 -3.60 7.10
CA GLN A 118 9.39 -4.83 7.07
C GLN A 118 8.24 -4.72 6.07
N VAL A 119 7.57 -3.57 5.99
CA VAL A 119 6.55 -3.32 4.97
C VAL A 119 7.16 -3.47 3.56
N LEU A 120 8.28 -2.81 3.28
CA LEU A 120 8.96 -2.92 1.99
C LEU A 120 9.38 -4.35 1.68
N GLY A 121 9.92 -5.08 2.66
CA GLY A 121 10.28 -6.49 2.52
C GLY A 121 9.10 -7.34 2.04
N HIS A 122 7.91 -7.16 2.63
CA HIS A 122 6.70 -7.86 2.17
C HIS A 122 6.31 -7.50 0.73
N MET A 123 6.34 -6.21 0.39
CA MET A 123 5.93 -5.72 -0.94
C MET A 123 6.91 -6.15 -2.03
N ILE A 124 8.20 -6.01 -1.78
CA ILE A 124 9.28 -6.38 -2.70
C ILE A 124 9.32 -7.90 -2.89
N SER A 125 9.22 -8.68 -1.81
CA SER A 125 9.16 -10.15 -1.91
C SER A 125 7.99 -10.61 -2.79
N PHE A 126 6.84 -9.95 -2.68
CA PHE A 126 5.68 -10.25 -3.52
C PHE A 126 5.92 -9.90 -4.98
N LEU A 127 6.44 -8.69 -5.27
CA LEU A 127 6.74 -8.25 -6.64
C LEU A 127 7.82 -9.11 -7.31
N THR A 128 8.81 -9.60 -6.57
CA THR A 128 9.81 -10.54 -7.08
C THR A 128 9.17 -11.87 -7.53
N GLN A 129 8.15 -12.34 -6.82
CA GLN A 129 7.43 -13.58 -7.15
C GLN A 129 6.31 -13.36 -8.19
N ASN A 130 5.84 -12.12 -8.34
CA ASN A 130 4.70 -11.74 -9.17
C ASN A 130 5.04 -10.48 -9.97
N ASN A 131 6.08 -10.56 -10.80
CA ASN A 131 6.65 -9.40 -11.50
C ASN A 131 5.69 -8.76 -12.51
N GLN A 132 4.62 -9.45 -12.89
CA GLN A 132 3.56 -8.89 -13.72
C GLN A 132 2.56 -8.03 -12.95
N GLU A 133 2.65 -7.94 -11.62
CA GLU A 133 1.79 -7.09 -10.79
C GLU A 133 2.46 -5.73 -10.51
N THR A 134 1.68 -4.75 -10.07
CA THR A 134 2.18 -3.48 -9.55
C THR A 134 1.50 -3.14 -8.24
N LEU A 135 2.17 -2.41 -7.35
CA LEU A 135 1.60 -1.97 -6.07
C LEU A 135 1.49 -0.45 -6.06
N ILE A 136 0.43 0.08 -5.47
CA ILE A 136 0.30 1.51 -5.18
C ILE A 136 0.44 1.67 -3.66
N MET A 137 1.46 2.42 -3.23
CA MET A 137 1.68 2.70 -1.83
C MET A 137 1.36 4.15 -1.52
N SER A 138 0.24 4.36 -0.84
CA SER A 138 -0.13 5.62 -0.22
C SER A 138 0.65 5.80 1.07
N ILE A 139 1.51 6.82 1.16
CA ILE A 139 2.32 7.09 2.35
C ILE A 139 1.87 8.40 3.01
N LYS A 140 1.57 8.33 4.32
CA LYS A 140 1.19 9.47 5.15
C LYS A 140 2.03 9.53 6.42
N GLU A 141 2.41 10.74 6.86
CA GLU A 141 2.91 10.98 8.21
C GLU A 141 1.74 10.93 9.20
N GLU A 142 1.75 9.95 10.10
CA GLU A 142 0.58 9.61 10.93
C GLU A 142 0.57 10.30 12.28
N HIS A 143 1.75 10.47 12.87
CA HIS A 143 1.90 10.98 14.21
C HIS A 143 3.15 11.85 14.31
N ILE A 144 3.15 12.77 15.28
CA ILE A 144 4.25 13.68 15.56
C ILE A 144 5.60 12.93 15.58
N SER A 145 6.51 13.43 14.75
CA SER A 145 7.91 13.02 14.64
C SER A 145 8.62 13.07 16.00
N LYS A 146 9.56 12.14 16.27
CA LYS A 146 10.27 12.08 17.56
C LYS A 146 11.76 11.78 17.37
N GLN A 147 12.64 12.65 17.89
CA GLN A 147 14.09 12.44 17.87
C GLN A 147 14.63 12.27 16.44
N THR A 148 14.26 13.16 15.52
CA THR A 148 14.65 13.10 14.09
C THR A 148 15.67 14.20 13.80
N THR A 149 16.69 13.89 13.01
CA THR A 149 17.70 14.86 12.56
C THR A 149 17.44 15.37 11.15
N ARG A 150 16.61 14.67 10.37
CA ARG A 150 16.22 15.05 9.00
C ARG A 150 14.69 15.11 8.83
N PRO A 151 14.19 15.75 7.76
CA PRO A 151 12.75 15.79 7.47
C PRO A 151 12.18 14.41 7.07
N PHE A 152 10.88 14.22 7.26
CA PHE A 152 10.16 13.00 6.83
C PHE A 152 10.48 12.64 5.37
N MET A 153 10.48 13.63 4.48
CA MET A 153 10.74 13.42 3.06
C MET A 153 12.14 12.90 2.76
N GLU A 154 13.15 13.39 3.48
CA GLU A 154 14.52 12.94 3.29
C GLU A 154 14.69 11.49 3.77
N THR A 155 14.05 11.13 4.89
CA THR A 155 13.96 9.75 5.35
C THR A 155 13.26 8.85 4.32
N LEU A 156 12.12 9.27 3.76
CA LEU A 156 11.45 8.51 2.71
C LEU A 156 12.33 8.34 1.47
N HIS A 157 13.03 9.38 1.04
CA HIS A 157 13.96 9.29 -0.08
C HIS A 157 15.09 8.29 0.19
N SER A 158 15.59 8.19 1.42
CA SER A 158 16.60 7.18 1.75
C SER A 158 16.10 5.75 1.54
N TYR A 159 14.85 5.44 1.91
CA TYR A 159 14.24 4.14 1.63
C TYR A 159 14.00 3.88 0.14
N ILE A 160 13.60 4.92 -0.60
CA ILE A 160 13.39 4.84 -2.04
C ILE A 160 14.71 4.56 -2.76
N ASN A 161 15.77 5.31 -2.43
CA ASN A 161 17.08 5.19 -3.07
C ASN A 161 17.72 3.82 -2.81
N GLN A 162 17.55 3.26 -1.62
CA GLN A 162 18.02 1.91 -1.30
C GLN A 162 17.32 0.81 -2.13
N ASN A 163 16.14 1.10 -2.68
CA ASN A 163 15.31 0.15 -3.42
C ASN A 163 14.87 0.71 -4.79
N GLU A 164 15.69 1.55 -5.41
CA GLU A 164 15.30 2.45 -6.51
C GLU A 164 14.59 1.73 -7.66
N THR A 165 15.06 0.52 -8.00
CA THR A 165 14.52 -0.30 -9.10
C THR A 165 13.05 -0.68 -8.91
N TYR A 166 12.61 -0.80 -7.65
CA TYR A 166 11.24 -1.14 -7.28
C TYR A 166 10.33 0.07 -7.22
N TRP A 167 10.81 1.31 -7.34
CA TRP A 167 9.97 2.49 -7.19
C TRP A 167 9.62 3.15 -8.52
N TYR A 168 8.37 3.61 -8.63
CA TYR A 168 7.95 4.59 -9.61
C TYR A 168 7.52 5.87 -8.88
N THR A 169 8.33 6.91 -9.00
CA THR A 169 8.15 8.21 -8.31
C THR A 169 7.84 9.35 -9.27
N LYS A 170 7.71 9.06 -10.57
CA LYS A 170 7.43 10.07 -11.58
C LYS A 170 6.05 10.68 -11.38
N GLN A 171 5.94 11.91 -11.82
CA GLN A 171 4.80 12.79 -11.57
C GLN A 171 3.67 12.65 -12.61
N LYS A 172 3.39 11.42 -13.07
CA LYS A 172 2.42 11.08 -14.12
C LYS A 172 1.73 9.76 -13.74
N ILE A 173 0.45 9.60 -14.09
CA ILE A 173 -0.22 8.30 -13.97
C ILE A 173 0.31 7.38 -15.07
N PRO A 174 0.96 6.25 -14.74
CA PRO A 174 1.55 5.36 -15.73
C PRO A 174 0.53 4.39 -16.31
N ASN A 175 0.84 3.85 -17.49
CA ASN A 175 0.23 2.61 -17.98
C ASN A 175 0.83 1.42 -17.22
N LEU A 176 0.07 0.33 -17.12
CA LEU A 176 0.40 -0.84 -16.32
C LEU A 176 1.79 -1.42 -16.67
N GLY A 177 2.11 -1.57 -17.96
CA GLY A 177 3.39 -2.13 -18.42
C GLY A 177 4.62 -1.37 -17.92
N ILE A 178 4.51 -0.07 -17.68
CA ILE A 178 5.62 0.76 -17.17
C ILE A 178 5.95 0.46 -15.69
N VAL A 179 4.97 -0.06 -14.95
CA VAL A 179 5.04 -0.20 -13.49
C VAL A 179 4.86 -1.62 -12.98
N ARG A 180 4.76 -2.61 -13.88
CA ARG A 180 4.92 -4.02 -13.49
C ARG A 180 6.24 -4.22 -12.75
N GLY A 181 6.20 -4.96 -11.65
CA GLY A 181 7.33 -5.18 -10.76
C GLY A 181 7.69 -3.97 -9.88
N LYS A 182 6.89 -2.89 -9.89
CA LYS A 182 7.17 -1.65 -9.16
C LYS A 182 6.07 -1.27 -8.17
N ILE A 183 6.47 -0.44 -7.21
CA ILE A 183 5.64 0.29 -6.26
C ILE A 183 5.50 1.73 -6.77
N VAL A 184 4.28 2.12 -7.12
CA VAL A 184 3.89 3.48 -7.46
C VAL A 184 3.66 4.26 -6.17
N LEU A 185 4.43 5.33 -5.98
CA LEU A 185 4.32 6.19 -4.81
C LEU A 185 3.12 7.13 -4.94
N LEU A 186 2.19 7.07 -3.96
CA LEU A 186 1.18 8.09 -3.73
C LEU A 186 1.48 8.83 -2.43
N ARG A 187 1.82 10.11 -2.50
CA ARG A 187 2.22 10.90 -1.31
C ARG A 187 1.02 11.60 -0.70
N ARG A 188 0.86 11.48 0.64
CA ARG A 188 -0.17 12.17 1.44
C ARG A 188 0.43 12.96 2.60
N PHE A 189 1.61 13.52 2.38
CA PHE A 189 2.28 14.46 3.28
C PHE A 189 2.74 15.65 2.45
N PHE A 190 2.88 16.82 3.08
CA PHE A 190 3.27 18.05 2.41
C PHE A 190 4.77 18.28 2.56
N HIS A 191 5.36 18.93 1.56
CA HIS A 191 6.66 19.56 1.74
C HIS A 191 6.39 20.88 2.45
N LEU A 192 6.76 20.97 3.73
CA LEU A 192 6.87 22.27 4.39
C LEU A 192 8.17 22.88 3.88
N THR A 193 8.09 23.74 2.87
CA THR A 193 9.12 24.76 2.66
C THR A 193 9.10 25.63 3.92
N ARG A 194 10.13 25.54 4.75
CA ARG A 194 10.44 26.59 5.71
C ARG A 194 11.11 27.74 4.99
#